data_AF-A0A6G4ABT7-F1
#
_entry.id   AF-A0A6G4ABT7-F1
#
_cell.length_a   1.000
_cell.length_b   1.000
_cell.length_c   1.000
_cell.angle_alpha   90.00
_cell.angle_beta   90.00
_cell.angle_gamma   90.00
#
_symmetry.space_group_name_H-M   'P 1'
#
loop_
_entity.id
_entity.type
_entity.pdbx_description
1 polymer ?
#
loop_
_entity_poly.entity_id
_entity_poly.type
_entity_poly.pdbx_seq_one_letter_code
_entity_poly.pdbx_strand_id
1 'polypeptide(L)'
;MDRATWAGSSRSKAYWRAVRSIAVACWTAQAYASPLVFDTWRFTNFPFPVYVICDLLGVPAEDRGRFSYWSDAFLNVTRYTTDETRAAHTELNQYMATIIAAKHAEPGEDLLSMLIAESAEEGEGLSDDQLLHTGVALLVAGHETTANMIGKMVSMLLADRTRWERLLADPSLVRTAVDEALRFDANLGFGLRRYLGEDVDLDGRLLPSGTTVICSMPAANRDERVFADPDEMDLGRSPNPHLTFGAGPHSCLGQTLARSELQVVLDVLLRKLPTLHLAVPAQELQRVEGLLVGGLRTVPVGW
;
A
#
# COMPACT_ATOMS: atom_id res chain seq x y z
N MET A 1 17.63 -16.03 -0.63
CA MET A 1 18.12 -14.99 -1.59
C MET A 1 18.39 -13.69 -0.85
N ASP A 2 19.54 -13.04 -1.05
CA ASP A 2 19.83 -11.73 -0.45
C ASP A 2 18.96 -10.63 -1.09
N ARG A 3 18.46 -9.66 -0.31
CA ARG A 3 17.55 -8.59 -0.76
C ARG A 3 18.12 -7.79 -1.95
N ALA A 4 19.44 -7.74 -2.08
CA ALA A 4 20.14 -7.05 -3.17
C ALA A 4 20.06 -7.79 -4.53
N THR A 5 19.90 -9.12 -4.55
CA THR A 5 19.98 -9.90 -5.81
C THR A 5 18.66 -9.93 -6.58
N TRP A 6 17.51 -9.87 -5.89
CA TRP A 6 16.21 -9.81 -6.56
C TRP A 6 16.04 -8.49 -7.33
N ALA A 7 16.30 -7.33 -6.70
CA ALA A 7 16.10 -6.00 -7.29
C ALA A 7 16.94 -5.73 -8.57
N GLY A 8 18.09 -6.40 -8.73
CA GLY A 8 18.96 -6.28 -9.91
C GLY A 8 18.69 -7.31 -11.01
N SER A 9 17.87 -8.33 -10.73
CA SER A 9 17.63 -9.47 -11.63
C SER A 9 16.87 -9.08 -12.90
N SER A 10 17.02 -9.89 -13.95
CA SER A 10 16.22 -9.78 -15.18
C SER A 10 14.72 -9.90 -14.90
N ARG A 11 14.34 -10.79 -13.96
CA ARG A 11 12.96 -10.96 -13.46
C ARG A 11 12.42 -9.68 -12.82
N SER A 12 13.19 -9.02 -11.95
CA SER A 12 12.76 -7.75 -11.34
C SER A 12 12.61 -6.63 -12.37
N LYS A 13 13.54 -6.52 -13.33
CA LYS A 13 13.41 -5.53 -14.43
C LYS A 13 12.17 -5.78 -15.31
N ALA A 14 11.85 -7.03 -15.60
CA ALA A 14 10.64 -7.40 -16.35
C ALA A 14 9.37 -7.09 -15.53
N TYR A 15 9.36 -7.43 -14.25
CA TYR A 15 8.29 -7.09 -13.31
C TYR A 15 8.05 -5.58 -13.25
N TRP A 16 9.10 -4.75 -13.15
CA TRP A 16 8.94 -3.30 -13.14
C TRP A 16 8.41 -2.72 -14.46
N ARG A 17 8.72 -3.35 -15.59
CA ARG A 17 8.10 -2.99 -16.87
C ARG A 17 6.60 -3.36 -16.89
N ALA A 18 6.24 -4.51 -16.33
CA ALA A 18 4.86 -4.92 -16.17
C ALA A 18 4.09 -3.94 -15.28
N VAL A 19 4.62 -3.61 -14.09
CA VAL A 19 4.04 -2.61 -13.17
C VAL A 19 3.83 -1.25 -13.86
N ARG A 20 4.83 -0.72 -14.58
CA ARG A 20 4.66 0.52 -15.36
C ARG A 20 3.57 0.39 -16.43
N SER A 21 3.49 -0.75 -17.11
CA SER A 21 2.47 -1.01 -18.14
C SER A 21 1.06 -1.07 -17.55
N ILE A 22 0.90 -1.73 -16.38
CA ILE A 22 -0.37 -1.76 -15.64
C ILE A 22 -0.75 -0.35 -15.22
N ALA A 23 0.17 0.45 -14.65
CA ALA A 23 -0.12 1.82 -14.24
C ALA A 23 -0.63 2.68 -15.42
N VAL A 24 0.04 2.58 -16.57
CA VAL A 24 -0.36 3.30 -17.79
C VAL A 24 -1.70 2.79 -18.31
N ALA A 25 -1.94 1.47 -18.29
CA ALA A 25 -3.20 0.88 -18.74
C ALA A 25 -4.39 1.30 -17.86
N CYS A 26 -4.22 1.24 -16.53
CA CYS A 26 -5.22 1.71 -15.56
C CYS A 26 -5.54 3.20 -15.77
N TRP A 27 -4.51 4.03 -15.93
CA TRP A 27 -4.71 5.46 -16.24
C TRP A 27 -5.44 5.65 -17.58
N THR A 28 -5.02 4.93 -18.62
CA THR A 28 -5.61 5.05 -19.96
C THR A 28 -7.10 4.67 -19.91
N ALA A 29 -7.44 3.55 -19.28
CA ALA A 29 -8.82 3.11 -19.11
C ALA A 29 -9.66 4.16 -18.36
N GLN A 30 -9.10 4.80 -17.32
CA GLN A 30 -9.78 5.84 -16.56
C GLN A 30 -9.99 7.12 -17.40
N ALA A 31 -8.96 7.57 -18.12
CA ALA A 31 -9.01 8.76 -18.97
C ALA A 31 -10.01 8.64 -20.14
N TYR A 32 -10.21 7.45 -20.70
CA TYR A 32 -11.18 7.21 -21.78
C TYR A 32 -12.62 6.94 -21.30
N ALA A 33 -12.82 6.68 -20.00
CA ALA A 33 -14.14 6.37 -19.45
C ALA A 33 -14.99 7.63 -19.14
N SER A 34 -14.42 8.85 -19.17
CA SER A 34 -15.17 10.08 -18.93
C SER A 34 -14.69 11.25 -19.80
N PRO A 35 -15.42 11.64 -20.87
CA PRO A 35 -14.95 12.66 -21.82
C PRO A 35 -15.20 14.13 -21.39
N LEU A 36 -15.68 14.42 -20.17
CA LEU A 36 -16.02 15.78 -19.74
C LEU A 36 -15.66 16.01 -18.25
N VAL A 37 -14.82 17.03 -18.01
CA VAL A 37 -14.62 17.88 -16.81
C VAL A 37 -15.13 17.28 -15.48
N PHE A 38 -14.22 17.10 -14.51
CA PHE A 38 -14.33 16.44 -13.19
C PHE A 38 -14.03 14.95 -13.20
N ASP A 39 -12.76 14.61 -13.04
CA ASP A 39 -12.35 13.24 -12.80
C ASP A 39 -12.24 13.01 -11.30
N THR A 40 -13.29 12.44 -10.72
CA THR A 40 -13.24 11.99 -9.32
C THR A 40 -12.44 10.70 -9.25
N TRP A 41 -11.23 10.76 -8.68
CA TRP A 41 -10.50 9.56 -8.31
C TRP A 41 -11.12 9.01 -7.03
N ARG A 42 -11.95 7.97 -7.16
CA ARG A 42 -12.21 7.10 -6.00
C ARG A 42 -10.97 6.25 -5.78
N PHE A 43 -10.50 6.20 -4.55
CA PHE A 43 -9.41 5.29 -4.18
C PHE A 43 -9.76 3.82 -4.43
N THR A 44 -11.05 3.47 -4.26
CA THR A 44 -11.60 2.17 -4.63
C THR A 44 -11.62 1.92 -6.15
N ASN A 45 -11.21 2.90 -6.97
CA ASN A 45 -11.35 2.90 -8.42
C ASN A 45 -10.05 3.28 -9.15
N PHE A 46 -8.92 3.39 -8.45
CA PHE A 46 -7.60 3.30 -9.08
C PHE A 46 -7.12 1.86 -8.94
N PRO A 47 -7.45 0.98 -9.91
CA PRO A 47 -7.31 -0.47 -9.72
C PRO A 47 -5.84 -0.94 -9.79
N PHE A 48 -4.90 -0.01 -9.92
CA PHE A 48 -3.49 -0.34 -10.14
C PHE A 48 -2.89 -1.23 -9.03
N PRO A 49 -3.04 -0.93 -7.72
CA PRO A 49 -2.45 -1.80 -6.70
C PRO A 49 -3.05 -3.21 -6.67
N VAL A 50 -4.38 -3.34 -6.83
CA VAL A 50 -5.01 -4.67 -6.91
C VAL A 50 -4.52 -5.44 -8.14
N TYR A 51 -4.27 -4.76 -9.26
CA TYR A 51 -3.76 -5.39 -10.47
C TYR A 51 -2.33 -5.90 -10.25
N VAL A 52 -1.48 -5.11 -9.61
CA VAL A 52 -0.08 -5.48 -9.34
C VAL A 52 0.01 -6.65 -8.38
N ILE A 53 -0.74 -6.63 -7.26
CA ILE A 53 -0.70 -7.73 -6.28
C ILE A 53 -1.35 -9.00 -6.82
N CYS A 54 -2.43 -8.90 -7.60
CA CYS A 54 -3.04 -10.08 -8.23
C CYS A 54 -2.11 -10.73 -9.26
N ASP A 55 -1.44 -9.92 -10.09
CA ASP A 55 -0.44 -10.40 -11.04
C ASP A 55 0.72 -11.09 -10.31
N LEU A 56 1.23 -10.47 -9.24
CA LEU A 56 2.30 -11.04 -8.42
C LEU A 56 1.90 -12.38 -7.77
N LEU A 57 0.67 -12.48 -7.26
CA LEU A 57 0.15 -13.70 -6.62
C LEU A 57 -0.35 -14.75 -7.62
N GLY A 58 -0.45 -14.42 -8.91
CA GLY A 58 -0.99 -15.33 -9.93
C GLY A 58 -2.51 -15.51 -9.85
N VAL A 59 -3.22 -14.47 -9.42
CA VAL A 59 -4.66 -14.41 -9.25
C VAL A 59 -5.33 -13.87 -10.53
N PRO A 60 -6.40 -14.51 -11.05
CA PRO A 60 -7.10 -14.09 -12.27
C PRO A 60 -7.57 -12.63 -12.28
N ALA A 61 -7.49 -12.00 -13.46
CA ALA A 61 -7.82 -10.60 -13.63
C ALA A 61 -9.32 -10.27 -13.52
N GLU A 62 -10.16 -11.25 -13.84
CA GLU A 62 -11.63 -11.14 -13.82
C GLU A 62 -12.23 -11.07 -12.41
N ASP A 63 -11.54 -11.61 -11.41
CA ASP A 63 -12.02 -11.61 -10.02
C ASP A 63 -11.70 -10.32 -9.25
N ARG A 64 -10.97 -9.39 -9.88
CA ARG A 64 -10.42 -8.19 -9.22
C ARG A 64 -11.47 -7.28 -8.59
N GLY A 65 -12.68 -7.24 -9.15
CA GLY A 65 -13.80 -6.45 -8.61
C GLY A 65 -14.28 -6.93 -7.23
N ARG A 66 -14.03 -8.21 -6.88
CA ARG A 66 -14.44 -8.80 -5.60
C ARG A 66 -13.45 -8.49 -4.48
N PHE A 67 -12.17 -8.29 -4.80
CA PHE A 67 -11.13 -8.07 -3.80
C PHE A 67 -11.28 -6.77 -3.02
N SER A 68 -11.85 -5.71 -3.61
CA SER A 68 -12.08 -4.47 -2.85
C SER A 68 -13.06 -4.70 -1.70
N TYR A 69 -14.17 -5.42 -1.94
CA TYR A 69 -15.11 -5.78 -0.88
C TYR A 69 -14.45 -6.66 0.19
N TRP A 70 -13.76 -7.71 -0.22
CA TRP A 70 -13.11 -8.62 0.73
C TRP A 70 -11.99 -7.95 1.54
N SER A 71 -11.22 -7.05 0.92
CA SER A 71 -10.15 -6.30 1.60
C SER A 71 -10.71 -5.28 2.60
N ASP A 72 -11.76 -4.54 2.21
CA ASP A 72 -12.48 -3.63 3.08
C ASP A 72 -13.05 -4.35 4.32
N ALA A 73 -13.66 -5.53 4.11
CA ALA A 73 -14.17 -6.35 5.20
C ALA A 73 -13.04 -6.87 6.12
N PHE A 74 -11.89 -7.26 5.55
CA PHE A 74 -10.74 -7.73 6.32
C PHE A 74 -10.13 -6.65 7.23
N LEU A 75 -10.22 -5.40 6.79
CA LEU A 75 -9.73 -4.23 7.51
C LEU A 75 -10.84 -3.50 8.28
N ASN A 76 -11.98 -4.16 8.49
CA ASN A 76 -13.13 -3.57 9.16
C ASN A 76 -12.85 -3.24 10.63
N VAL A 77 -13.33 -2.06 11.05
CA VAL A 77 -13.38 -1.65 12.47
C VAL A 77 -14.83 -1.43 12.88
N THR A 78 -15.58 -0.62 12.13
CA THR A 78 -17.00 -0.33 12.40
C THR A 78 -17.87 -0.22 11.14
N ARG A 79 -17.28 -0.32 9.95
CA ARG A 79 -17.98 -0.08 8.68
C ARG A 79 -18.92 -1.21 8.28
N TYR A 80 -18.55 -2.45 8.61
CA TYR A 80 -19.34 -3.66 8.34
C TYR A 80 -19.77 -4.30 9.65
N THR A 81 -20.89 -5.01 9.60
CA THR A 81 -21.34 -5.87 10.70
C THR A 81 -20.42 -7.07 10.87
N THR A 82 -20.49 -7.72 12.04
CA THR A 82 -19.76 -8.96 12.32
C THR A 82 -20.13 -10.07 11.35
N ASP A 83 -21.41 -10.17 10.96
CA ASP A 83 -21.88 -11.20 10.01
C ASP A 83 -21.33 -10.96 8.61
N GLU A 84 -21.38 -9.72 8.11
CA GLU A 84 -20.79 -9.35 6.81
C GLU A 84 -19.28 -9.60 6.77
N THR A 85 -18.57 -9.23 7.84
CA THR A 85 -17.12 -9.46 7.95
C THR A 85 -16.79 -10.94 7.90
N ARG A 86 -17.53 -11.77 8.65
CA ARG A 86 -17.34 -13.23 8.67
C ARG A 86 -17.62 -13.86 7.31
N ALA A 87 -18.69 -13.44 6.64
CA ALA A 87 -19.06 -13.92 5.32
C ALA A 87 -17.95 -13.60 4.31
N ALA A 88 -17.49 -12.34 4.26
CA ALA A 88 -16.41 -11.90 3.38
C ALA A 88 -15.10 -12.66 3.62
N HIS A 89 -14.72 -12.89 4.88
CA HIS A 89 -13.53 -13.70 5.20
C HIS A 89 -13.67 -15.13 4.71
N THR A 90 -14.85 -15.73 4.89
CA THR A 90 -15.12 -17.10 4.45
C THR A 90 -15.00 -17.22 2.94
N GLU A 91 -15.63 -16.30 2.20
CA GLU A 91 -15.55 -16.27 0.74
C GLU A 91 -14.12 -16.06 0.23
N LEU A 92 -13.38 -15.12 0.83
CA LEU A 92 -12.00 -14.85 0.46
C LEU A 92 -11.10 -16.07 0.71
N ASN A 93 -11.27 -16.75 1.84
CA ASN A 93 -10.51 -17.96 2.16
C ASN A 93 -10.84 -19.10 1.20
N GLN A 94 -12.12 -19.31 0.87
CA GLN A 94 -12.54 -20.33 -0.11
C GLN A 94 -11.98 -20.03 -1.50
N TYR A 95 -11.97 -18.77 -1.90
CA TYR A 95 -11.36 -18.33 -3.14
C TYR A 95 -9.85 -18.61 -3.16
N MET A 96 -9.13 -18.18 -2.12
CA MET A 96 -7.68 -18.40 -2.03
C MET A 96 -7.32 -19.90 -2.00
N ALA A 97 -8.12 -20.73 -1.32
CA ALA A 97 -7.96 -22.18 -1.34
C ALA A 97 -8.07 -22.76 -2.77
N THR A 98 -9.01 -22.24 -3.57
CA THR A 98 -9.17 -22.65 -4.97
C THR A 98 -7.95 -22.26 -5.80
N ILE A 99 -7.40 -21.07 -5.58
CA ILE A 99 -6.15 -20.63 -6.24
C ILE A 99 -4.99 -21.54 -5.85
N ILE A 100 -4.80 -21.84 -4.57
CA ILE A 100 -3.71 -22.70 -4.09
C ILE A 100 -3.82 -24.11 -4.68
N ALA A 101 -5.02 -24.70 -4.69
CA ALA A 101 -5.26 -26.00 -5.31
C ALA A 101 -4.91 -25.99 -6.80
N ALA A 102 -5.25 -24.91 -7.52
CA ALA A 102 -4.87 -24.75 -8.92
C ALA A 102 -3.35 -24.63 -9.10
N LYS A 103 -2.63 -23.91 -8.22
CA LYS A 103 -1.17 -23.80 -8.29
C LYS A 103 -0.44 -25.10 -7.95
N HIS A 104 -1.01 -25.94 -7.09
CA HIS A 104 -0.50 -27.30 -6.86
C HIS A 104 -0.63 -28.18 -8.10
N ALA A 105 -1.76 -28.08 -8.81
CA ALA A 105 -2.02 -28.87 -10.01
C ALA A 105 -1.20 -28.38 -11.23
N GLU A 106 -1.09 -27.06 -11.39
CA GLU A 106 -0.40 -26.41 -12.50
C GLU A 106 0.38 -25.18 -11.99
N PRO A 107 1.64 -25.38 -11.55
CA PRO A 107 2.48 -24.29 -11.06
C PRO A 107 2.77 -23.24 -12.14
N GLY A 108 2.70 -21.96 -11.78
CA GLY A 108 3.00 -20.82 -12.64
C GLY A 108 4.31 -20.10 -12.28
N GLU A 109 4.55 -18.96 -12.93
CA GLU A 109 5.66 -18.04 -12.59
C GLU A 109 5.27 -16.99 -11.54
N ASP A 110 4.30 -17.30 -10.67
CA ASP A 110 3.78 -16.41 -9.63
C ASP A 110 4.32 -16.72 -8.23
N LEU A 111 4.13 -15.77 -7.31
CA LEU A 111 4.63 -15.86 -5.94
C LEU A 111 4.05 -17.04 -5.17
N LEU A 112 2.78 -17.41 -5.38
CA LEU A 112 2.19 -18.55 -4.68
C LEU A 112 2.82 -19.87 -5.14
N SER A 113 3.03 -20.02 -6.45
CA SER A 113 3.75 -21.18 -7.02
C SER A 113 5.19 -21.25 -6.52
N MET A 114 5.88 -20.11 -6.42
CA MET A 114 7.23 -20.04 -5.84
C MET A 114 7.24 -20.43 -4.36
N LEU A 115 6.29 -19.95 -3.55
CA LEU A 115 6.20 -20.30 -2.13
C LEU A 115 5.94 -21.79 -1.93
N ILE A 116 5.09 -22.40 -2.75
CA ILE A 116 4.84 -23.86 -2.73
C ILE A 116 6.15 -24.61 -3.02
N ALA A 117 6.86 -24.24 -4.08
CA ALA A 117 8.09 -24.93 -4.50
C ALA A 117 9.24 -24.74 -3.49
N GLU A 118 9.57 -23.50 -3.12
CA GLU A 118 10.71 -23.18 -2.26
C GLU A 118 10.52 -23.71 -0.83
N SER A 119 9.30 -23.66 -0.29
CA SER A 119 9.06 -24.16 1.07
C SER A 119 9.27 -25.67 1.20
N ALA A 120 8.97 -26.44 0.14
CA ALA A 120 9.20 -27.88 0.11
C ALA A 120 10.69 -28.25 0.02
N GLU A 121 11.53 -27.37 -0.52
CA GLU A 121 12.99 -27.57 -0.55
C GLU A 121 13.63 -27.34 0.84
N GLU A 122 13.03 -26.49 1.68
CA GLU A 122 13.53 -26.13 3.01
C GLU A 122 13.04 -27.06 4.14
N GLY A 123 12.20 -28.06 3.86
CA GLY A 123 11.70 -29.01 4.86
C GLY A 123 10.34 -29.61 4.50
N GLU A 124 9.41 -29.65 5.48
CA GLU A 124 8.06 -30.23 5.28
C GLU A 124 7.16 -29.39 4.34
N GLY A 125 7.60 -28.22 3.89
CA GLY A 125 6.76 -27.28 3.13
C GLY A 125 5.86 -26.43 4.01
N LEU A 126 5.33 -25.36 3.43
CA LEU A 126 4.18 -24.66 4.03
C LEU A 126 2.93 -25.52 3.85
N SER A 127 2.12 -25.64 4.90
CA SER A 127 0.81 -26.26 4.77
C SER A 127 -0.12 -25.40 3.90
N ASP A 128 -1.16 -26.02 3.33
CA ASP A 128 -2.18 -25.29 2.56
C ASP A 128 -2.82 -24.16 3.38
N ASP A 129 -2.99 -24.36 4.69
CA ASP A 129 -3.50 -23.34 5.60
C ASP A 129 -2.53 -22.16 5.76
N GLN A 130 -1.22 -22.44 5.87
CA GLN A 130 -0.20 -21.40 5.92
C GLN A 130 -0.10 -20.63 4.60
N LEU A 131 -0.16 -21.32 3.46
CA LEU A 131 -0.18 -20.72 2.13
C LEU A 131 -1.41 -19.83 1.94
N LEU A 132 -2.58 -20.30 2.39
CA LEU A 132 -3.84 -19.56 2.32
C LEU A 132 -3.76 -18.27 3.12
N HIS A 133 -3.41 -18.34 4.39
CA HIS A 133 -3.33 -17.17 5.25
C HIS A 133 -2.24 -16.19 4.77
N THR A 134 -1.13 -16.71 4.23
CA THR A 134 -0.08 -15.89 3.62
C THR A 134 -0.58 -15.17 2.38
N GLY A 135 -1.24 -15.88 1.46
CA GLY A 135 -1.80 -15.30 0.23
C GLY A 135 -2.84 -14.23 0.52
N VAL A 136 -3.75 -14.49 1.48
CA VAL A 136 -4.74 -13.49 1.94
C VAL A 136 -4.06 -12.28 2.55
N ALA A 137 -3.07 -12.47 3.43
CA ALA A 137 -2.36 -11.37 4.06
C ALA A 137 -1.62 -10.49 3.03
N LEU A 138 -0.95 -11.10 2.05
CA LEU A 138 -0.25 -10.38 0.98
C LEU A 138 -1.23 -9.61 0.08
N LEU A 139 -2.35 -10.24 -0.29
CA LEU A 139 -3.37 -9.63 -1.13
C LEU A 139 -3.98 -8.37 -0.47
N VAL A 140 -4.44 -8.51 0.78
CA VAL A 140 -5.06 -7.40 1.53
C VAL A 140 -4.04 -6.29 1.79
N ALA A 141 -2.81 -6.65 2.19
CA ALA A 141 -1.75 -5.68 2.46
C ALA A 141 -1.32 -4.91 1.20
N GLY A 142 -1.17 -5.62 0.06
CA GLY A 142 -0.72 -5.04 -1.21
C GLY A 142 -1.80 -4.19 -1.90
N HIS A 143 -3.07 -4.45 -1.63
CA HIS A 143 -4.17 -3.71 -2.24
C HIS A 143 -4.48 -2.40 -1.50
N GLU A 144 -5.07 -2.49 -0.30
CA GLU A 144 -5.70 -1.32 0.35
C GLU A 144 -4.68 -0.30 0.82
N THR A 145 -3.52 -0.73 1.32
CA THR A 145 -2.53 0.20 1.88
C THR A 145 -1.90 1.06 0.80
N THR A 146 -1.50 0.46 -0.34
CA THR A 146 -0.88 1.20 -1.43
C THR A 146 -1.88 2.07 -2.17
N ALA A 147 -3.11 1.56 -2.40
CA ALA A 147 -4.19 2.35 -2.95
C ALA A 147 -4.39 3.61 -2.12
N ASN A 148 -4.65 3.46 -0.81
CA ASN A 148 -4.86 4.56 0.13
C ASN A 148 -3.68 5.53 0.25
N MET A 149 -2.44 5.06 0.04
CA MET A 149 -1.28 5.95 0.04
C MET A 149 -1.17 6.77 -1.26
N ILE A 150 -1.52 6.20 -2.42
CA ILE A 150 -1.41 6.87 -3.73
C ILE A 150 -2.22 8.17 -3.74
N GLY A 151 -3.52 8.12 -3.48
CA GLY A 151 -4.31 9.34 -3.53
C GLY A 151 -4.03 10.29 -2.35
N LYS A 152 -3.47 9.82 -1.22
CA LYS A 152 -3.04 10.69 -0.11
C LYS A 152 -1.84 11.48 -0.57
N MET A 153 -0.83 10.79 -1.11
CA MET A 153 0.33 11.40 -1.74
C MET A 153 -0.09 12.43 -2.80
N VAL A 154 -0.96 12.04 -3.75
CA VAL A 154 -1.44 12.96 -4.79
C VAL A 154 -2.16 14.17 -4.16
N SER A 155 -3.06 13.96 -3.20
CA SER A 155 -3.75 15.07 -2.53
C SER A 155 -2.80 16.02 -1.79
N MET A 156 -1.77 15.50 -1.10
CA MET A 156 -0.79 16.30 -0.36
C MET A 156 0.10 17.11 -1.29
N LEU A 157 0.48 16.52 -2.44
CA LEU A 157 1.26 17.19 -3.48
C LEU A 157 0.45 18.25 -4.22
N LEU A 158 -0.85 18.03 -4.43
CA LEU A 158 -1.72 18.98 -5.13
C LEU A 158 -2.36 20.03 -4.21
N ALA A 159 -2.35 19.82 -2.89
CA ALA A 159 -2.80 20.80 -1.90
C ALA A 159 -1.98 22.10 -1.92
N ASP A 160 -0.74 22.03 -2.41
CA ASP A 160 0.12 23.17 -2.69
C ASP A 160 0.73 23.00 -4.08
N ARG A 161 0.26 23.82 -5.02
CA ARG A 161 0.67 23.75 -6.43
C ARG A 161 2.19 23.84 -6.63
N THR A 162 2.90 24.56 -5.75
CA THR A 162 4.35 24.72 -5.84
C THR A 162 5.10 23.38 -5.70
N ARG A 163 4.53 22.40 -4.98
CA ARG A 163 5.09 21.04 -4.84
C ARG A 163 5.02 20.28 -6.16
N TRP A 164 3.88 20.36 -6.85
CA TRP A 164 3.72 19.73 -8.16
C TRP A 164 4.63 20.38 -9.21
N GLU A 165 4.72 21.71 -9.23
CA GLU A 165 5.61 22.45 -10.13
C GLU A 165 7.09 22.13 -9.88
N ARG A 166 7.49 22.00 -8.62
CA ARG A 166 8.85 21.56 -8.25
C ARG A 166 9.16 20.16 -8.77
N LEU A 167 8.22 19.22 -8.71
CA LEU A 167 8.37 17.87 -9.26
C LEU A 167 8.42 17.85 -10.80
N LEU A 168 7.69 18.73 -11.46
CA LEU A 168 7.76 18.88 -12.92
C LEU A 168 9.11 19.46 -13.36
N ALA A 169 9.62 20.44 -12.61
CA ALA A 169 10.92 21.06 -12.87
C ALA A 169 12.09 20.11 -12.57
N ASP A 170 11.96 19.27 -11.55
CA ASP A 170 12.98 18.29 -11.15
C ASP A 170 12.36 16.91 -10.84
N PRO A 171 12.20 16.04 -11.86
CA PRO A 171 11.71 14.68 -11.67
C PRO A 171 12.63 13.78 -10.82
N SER A 172 13.87 14.20 -10.54
CA SER A 172 14.75 13.42 -9.66
C SER A 172 14.24 13.37 -8.21
N LEU A 173 13.38 14.32 -7.83
CA LEU A 173 12.73 14.41 -6.52
C LEU A 173 11.63 13.37 -6.30
N VAL A 174 11.20 12.62 -7.33
CA VAL A 174 10.10 11.63 -7.20
C VAL A 174 10.37 10.63 -6.07
N ARG A 175 11.63 10.17 -5.92
CA ARG A 175 11.97 9.21 -4.88
C ARG A 175 11.83 9.79 -3.47
N THR A 176 12.41 10.96 -3.23
CA THR A 176 12.39 11.62 -1.91
C THR A 176 10.99 12.14 -1.58
N ALA A 177 10.22 12.60 -2.57
CA ALA A 177 8.83 13.01 -2.39
C ALA A 177 7.92 11.85 -1.98
N VAL A 178 8.15 10.63 -2.48
CA VAL A 178 7.42 9.43 -2.05
C VAL A 178 7.70 9.09 -0.59
N ASP A 179 8.98 9.06 -0.18
CA ASP A 179 9.34 8.84 1.23
C ASP A 179 8.81 9.97 2.12
N GLU A 180 8.81 11.21 1.66
CA GLU A 180 8.25 12.33 2.40
C GLU A 180 6.73 12.22 2.56
N ALA A 181 5.99 11.84 1.51
CA ALA A 181 4.56 11.60 1.61
C ALA A 181 4.25 10.48 2.62
N LEU A 182 5.01 9.38 2.58
CA LEU A 182 4.88 8.27 3.53
C LEU A 182 5.16 8.72 4.97
N ARG A 183 6.16 9.59 5.19
CA ARG A 183 6.42 10.19 6.50
C ARG A 183 5.22 11.04 6.94
N PHE A 184 4.72 11.91 6.06
CA PHE A 184 3.78 12.96 6.38
C PHE A 184 2.40 12.45 6.80
N ASP A 185 1.88 11.38 6.17
CA ASP A 185 0.59 10.75 6.52
C ASP A 185 0.69 9.21 6.47
N ALA A 186 1.09 8.61 7.59
CA ALA A 186 1.16 7.15 7.72
C ALA A 186 -0.24 6.52 7.84
N ASN A 187 -0.51 5.48 7.03
CA ASN A 187 -1.84 4.86 6.91
C ASN A 187 -2.45 4.24 8.18
N LEU A 188 -1.62 3.80 9.14
CA LEU A 188 -2.10 3.08 10.33
C LEU A 188 -2.72 3.98 11.41
N GLY A 189 -2.82 5.29 11.20
CA GLY A 189 -3.68 6.22 11.95
C GLY A 189 -3.41 6.30 13.46
N PHE A 190 -3.84 5.30 14.22
CA PHE A 190 -3.63 5.19 15.67
C PHE A 190 -2.35 4.43 16.06
N GLY A 191 -1.74 3.68 15.14
CA GLY A 191 -0.45 3.00 15.37
C GLY A 191 -0.52 1.49 15.54
N LEU A 192 0.62 0.86 15.79
CA LEU A 192 0.75 -0.58 15.90
C LEU A 192 0.62 -1.06 17.36
N ARG A 193 -0.30 -1.99 17.60
CA ARG A 193 -0.45 -2.62 18.92
C ARG A 193 0.68 -3.61 19.19
N ARG A 194 1.19 -3.62 20.41
CA ARG A 194 2.13 -4.61 20.96
C ARG A 194 1.67 -5.04 22.34
N TYR A 195 1.84 -6.31 22.66
CA TYR A 195 1.56 -6.87 23.97
C TYR A 195 2.88 -7.25 24.64
N LEU A 196 3.09 -6.78 25.86
CA LEU A 196 4.32 -7.06 26.61
C LEU A 196 4.19 -8.41 27.31
N GLY A 197 5.04 -9.37 26.93
CA GLY A 197 5.11 -10.68 27.58
C GLY A 197 5.88 -10.67 28.90
N GLU A 198 6.69 -9.63 29.13
CA GLU A 198 7.53 -9.43 30.30
C GLU A 198 7.52 -7.95 30.70
N ASP A 199 8.07 -7.65 31.86
CA ASP A 199 8.26 -6.26 32.30
C ASP A 199 9.30 -5.58 31.41
N VAL A 200 8.98 -4.39 30.89
CA VAL A 200 9.85 -3.62 29.99
C VAL A 200 10.09 -2.23 30.56
N ASP A 201 11.35 -1.83 30.72
CA ASP A 201 11.70 -0.43 30.99
C ASP A 201 11.66 0.38 29.70
N LEU A 202 10.84 1.42 29.66
CA LEU A 202 10.75 2.38 28.55
C LEU A 202 11.06 3.78 29.08
N ASP A 203 12.27 4.25 28.80
CA ASP A 203 12.76 5.57 29.22
C ASP A 203 12.66 5.79 30.75
N GLY A 204 13.08 4.79 31.53
CA GLY A 204 13.03 4.81 32.99
C GLY A 204 11.64 4.56 33.57
N ARG A 205 10.65 4.18 32.74
CA ARG A 205 9.32 3.75 33.19
C ARG A 205 9.14 2.26 32.98
N LEU A 206 8.98 1.54 34.09
CA LEU A 206 8.64 0.12 34.06
C LEU A 206 7.19 -0.09 33.60
N LEU A 207 7.02 -0.72 32.45
CA LEU A 207 5.75 -1.21 31.94
C LEU A 207 5.62 -2.69 32.30
N PRO A 208 4.58 -3.10 33.07
CA PRO A 208 4.46 -4.49 33.51
C PRO A 208 4.08 -5.43 32.35
N SER A 209 4.44 -6.70 32.49
CA SER A 209 3.91 -7.80 31.68
C SER A 209 2.38 -7.74 31.66
N GLY A 210 1.78 -8.01 30.50
CA GLY A 210 0.35 -7.86 30.27
C GLY A 210 -0.08 -6.50 29.72
N THR A 211 0.82 -5.52 29.68
CA THR A 211 0.50 -4.20 29.12
C THR A 211 0.35 -4.25 27.60
N THR A 212 -0.69 -3.60 27.07
CA THR A 212 -0.82 -3.32 25.63
C THR A 212 -0.31 -1.91 25.33
N VAL A 213 0.66 -1.81 24.44
CA VAL A 213 1.27 -0.55 23.98
C VAL A 213 0.83 -0.27 22.55
N ILE A 214 0.59 1.00 22.22
CA ILE A 214 0.30 1.44 20.85
C ILE A 214 1.46 2.32 20.38
N CYS A 215 2.21 1.85 19.39
CA CYS A 215 3.30 2.59 18.77
C CYS A 215 2.73 3.55 17.72
N SER A 216 2.65 4.84 18.04
CA SER A 216 2.14 5.87 17.14
C SER A 216 3.18 6.25 16.07
N MET A 217 3.06 5.66 14.89
CA MET A 217 3.92 5.99 13.74
C MET A 217 3.75 7.44 13.27
N PRO A 218 2.53 8.02 13.21
CA PRO A 218 2.37 9.43 12.86
C PRO A 218 3.10 10.35 13.82
N ALA A 219 3.06 10.09 15.13
CA ALA A 219 3.78 10.90 16.10
C ALA A 219 5.30 10.76 15.94
N ALA A 220 5.81 9.53 15.79
CA ALA A 220 7.24 9.30 15.56
C ALA A 220 7.74 9.96 14.26
N ASN A 221 6.93 9.95 13.20
CA ASN A 221 7.24 10.62 11.93
C ASN A 221 7.20 12.15 11.99
N ARG A 222 6.73 12.72 13.11
CA ARG A 222 6.70 14.16 13.39
C ARG A 222 7.61 14.55 14.55
N ASP A 223 8.48 13.65 15.02
CA ASP A 223 9.39 13.92 16.13
C ASP A 223 10.47 14.94 15.74
N GLU A 224 10.43 16.13 16.34
CA GLU A 224 11.38 17.23 16.12
C GLU A 224 12.83 16.86 16.43
N ARG A 225 13.05 15.82 17.25
CA ARG A 225 14.40 15.31 17.55
C ARG A 225 15.03 14.59 16.36
N VAL A 226 14.22 14.16 15.40
CA VAL A 226 14.64 13.40 14.21
C VAL A 226 14.42 14.20 12.92
N PHE A 227 13.31 14.93 12.83
CA PHE A 227 12.91 15.67 11.64
C PHE A 227 12.89 17.17 11.92
N ALA A 228 13.79 17.93 11.27
CA ALA A 228 13.70 19.38 11.24
C ALA A 228 12.42 19.82 10.51
N ASP A 229 11.70 20.79 11.07
CA ASP A 229 10.41 21.29 10.57
C ASP A 229 9.46 20.11 10.22
N PRO A 230 9.07 19.28 11.21
CA PRO A 230 8.38 18.01 10.95
C PRO A 230 7.01 18.19 10.32
N ASP A 231 6.38 19.35 10.52
CA ASP A 231 5.08 19.69 9.96
C ASP A 231 5.16 20.25 8.53
N GLU A 232 6.36 20.48 8.01
CA GLU A 232 6.59 20.89 6.62
C GLU A 232 6.86 19.67 5.73
N MET A 233 6.24 19.67 4.56
CA MET A 233 6.44 18.64 3.54
C MET A 233 7.60 19.04 2.62
N ASP A 234 8.81 18.56 2.93
CA ASP A 234 9.99 18.80 2.10
C ASP A 234 10.23 17.64 1.12
N LEU A 235 9.96 17.89 -0.16
CA LEU A 235 10.15 16.90 -1.23
C LEU A 235 11.61 16.45 -1.40
N GLY A 236 12.58 17.23 -0.91
CA GLY A 236 14.01 16.91 -0.96
C GLY A 236 14.55 16.26 0.32
N ARG A 237 13.70 15.98 1.32
CA ARG A 237 14.14 15.56 2.66
C ARG A 237 15.03 14.32 2.60
N SER A 238 16.27 14.47 3.06
CA SER A 238 17.25 13.38 3.16
C SER A 238 18.26 13.66 4.29
N PRO A 239 18.50 12.71 5.20
CA PRO A 239 17.86 11.40 5.33
C PRO A 239 16.38 11.52 5.75
N ASN A 240 15.59 10.47 5.49
CA ASN A 240 14.18 10.39 5.90
C ASN A 240 13.89 9.05 6.61
N PRO A 241 14.33 8.88 7.87
CA PRO A 241 14.19 7.63 8.61
C PRO A 241 12.77 7.44 9.19
N HIS A 242 11.75 7.67 8.37
CA HIS A 242 10.35 7.52 8.78
C HIS A 242 10.02 6.06 9.10
N LEU A 243 9.08 5.86 10.02
CA LEU A 243 8.68 4.54 10.51
C LEU A 243 7.34 4.08 9.94
N THR A 244 6.90 4.62 8.80
CA THR A 244 5.62 4.24 8.15
C THR A 244 5.56 2.75 7.81
N PHE A 245 6.70 2.14 7.54
CA PHE A 245 6.84 0.70 7.29
C PHE A 245 7.17 -0.12 8.54
N GLY A 246 7.09 0.47 9.73
CA GLY A 246 7.49 -0.17 10.99
C GLY A 246 8.99 -0.38 11.11
N ALA A 247 9.37 -1.19 12.09
CA ALA A 247 10.76 -1.54 12.38
C ALA A 247 10.86 -2.98 12.93
N GLY A 248 12.05 -3.57 12.86
CA GLY A 248 12.34 -4.89 13.40
C GLY A 248 11.79 -6.06 12.56
N PRO A 249 11.56 -7.23 13.19
CA PRO A 249 11.12 -8.45 12.49
C PRO A 249 9.78 -8.31 11.75
N HIS A 250 8.94 -7.37 12.17
CA HIS A 250 7.65 -7.07 11.53
C HIS A 250 7.68 -5.80 10.68
N SER A 251 8.87 -5.37 10.24
CA SER A 251 8.97 -4.34 9.20
C SER A 251 8.27 -4.79 7.93
N CYS A 252 7.64 -3.85 7.22
CA CYS A 252 6.79 -4.14 6.08
C CYS A 252 7.56 -4.90 4.99
N LEU A 253 7.16 -6.15 4.74
CA LEU A 253 7.72 -6.98 3.68
C LEU A 253 7.58 -6.32 2.30
N GLY A 254 6.44 -5.65 2.07
CA GLY A 254 6.09 -4.98 0.81
C GLY A 254 6.68 -3.58 0.62
N GLN A 255 7.54 -3.08 1.52
CA GLN A 255 7.98 -1.68 1.50
C GLN A 255 8.64 -1.24 0.18
N THR A 256 9.38 -2.16 -0.46
CA THR A 256 10.07 -1.88 -1.73
C THR A 256 9.06 -1.84 -2.88
N LEU A 257 8.05 -2.70 -2.85
CA LEU A 257 6.98 -2.73 -3.82
C LEU A 257 6.12 -1.46 -3.70
N ALA A 258 5.66 -1.13 -2.50
CA ALA A 258 4.84 0.05 -2.24
C ALA A 258 5.55 1.35 -2.69
N ARG A 259 6.85 1.52 -2.37
CA ARG A 259 7.64 2.65 -2.86
C ARG A 259 7.70 2.70 -4.38
N SER A 260 7.91 1.57 -5.02
CA SER A 260 8.02 1.49 -6.47
C SER A 260 6.70 1.81 -7.16
N GLU A 261 5.59 1.30 -6.64
CA GLU A 261 4.23 1.62 -7.11
C GLU A 261 3.94 3.12 -6.99
N LEU A 262 4.19 3.72 -5.83
CA LEU A 262 4.02 5.17 -5.59
C LEU A 262 4.88 6.00 -6.56
N GLN A 263 6.15 5.64 -6.74
CA GLN A 263 7.05 6.32 -7.67
C GLN A 263 6.58 6.19 -9.12
N VAL A 264 6.12 5.01 -9.55
CA VAL A 264 5.60 4.78 -10.90
C VAL A 264 4.35 5.61 -11.16
N VAL A 265 3.42 5.65 -10.20
CA VAL A 265 2.21 6.45 -10.33
C VAL A 265 2.55 7.93 -10.42
N LEU A 266 3.44 8.43 -9.54
CA LEU A 266 3.85 9.83 -9.56
C LEU A 266 4.57 10.20 -10.88
N ASP A 267 5.49 9.35 -11.35
CA ASP A 267 6.17 9.48 -12.65
C ASP A 267 5.16 9.61 -13.80
N VAL A 268 4.17 8.71 -13.84
CA VAL A 268 3.16 8.65 -14.90
C VAL A 268 2.30 9.91 -14.88
N LEU A 269 1.84 10.33 -13.70
CA LEU A 269 1.00 11.52 -13.56
C LEU A 269 1.74 12.80 -13.94
N LEU A 270 2.99 12.98 -13.51
CA LEU A 270 3.79 14.15 -13.89
C LEU A 270 3.98 14.25 -15.41
N ARG A 271 4.19 13.11 -16.08
CA ARG A 271 4.42 13.06 -17.54
C ARG A 271 3.14 13.21 -18.35
N LYS A 272 2.02 12.64 -17.87
CA LYS A 272 0.75 12.61 -18.61
C LYS A 272 -0.14 13.81 -18.31
N LEU A 273 -0.11 14.31 -17.07
CA LEU A 273 -0.99 15.33 -16.54
C LEU A 273 -0.19 16.47 -15.86
N PRO A 274 0.66 17.22 -16.59
CA PRO A 274 1.46 18.30 -15.99
C PRO A 274 0.61 19.42 -15.37
N THR A 275 -0.62 19.60 -15.85
CA THR A 275 -1.61 20.57 -15.38
C THR A 275 -2.54 20.05 -14.28
N LEU A 276 -2.30 18.84 -13.76
CA LEU A 276 -3.11 18.21 -12.72
C LEU A 276 -3.26 19.11 -11.49
N HIS A 277 -4.50 19.29 -11.03
CA HIS A 277 -4.84 20.07 -9.84
C HIS A 277 -6.06 19.45 -9.13
N LEU A 278 -6.22 19.75 -7.83
CA LEU A 278 -7.45 19.40 -7.11
C LEU A 278 -8.61 20.24 -7.65
N ALA A 279 -9.73 19.60 -7.94
CA ALA A 279 -10.96 20.27 -8.38
C ALA A 279 -11.78 20.85 -7.22
N VAL A 280 -11.36 20.58 -5.98
CA VAL A 280 -11.93 21.10 -4.73
C VAL A 280 -10.80 21.50 -3.78
N PRO A 281 -11.02 22.41 -2.81
CA PRO A 281 -10.07 22.67 -1.74
C PRO A 281 -9.68 21.39 -0.99
N ALA A 282 -8.41 21.27 -0.59
CA ALA A 282 -7.90 20.07 0.09
C ALA A 282 -8.65 19.77 1.41
N GLN A 283 -9.18 20.80 2.06
CA GLN A 283 -9.94 20.70 3.31
C GLN A 283 -11.32 20.04 3.12
N GLU A 284 -11.85 20.01 1.89
CA GLU A 284 -13.13 19.36 1.56
C GLU A 284 -12.97 17.86 1.27
N LEU A 285 -11.73 17.36 1.21
CA LEU A 285 -11.46 15.94 0.99
C LEU A 285 -11.90 15.11 2.19
N GLN A 286 -12.80 14.16 1.94
CA GLN A 286 -13.37 13.31 2.99
C GLN A 286 -12.54 12.07 3.21
N ARG A 287 -12.28 11.71 4.46
CA ARG A 287 -11.63 10.45 4.82
C ARG A 287 -12.61 9.28 4.78
N VAL A 288 -12.10 8.09 4.50
CA VAL A 288 -12.85 6.85 4.74
C VAL A 288 -12.82 6.55 6.24
N GLU A 289 -13.99 6.30 6.82
CA GLU A 289 -14.15 5.97 8.23
C GLU A 289 -14.49 4.49 8.43
N GLY A 290 -14.25 3.98 9.64
CA GLY A 290 -14.63 2.63 10.05
C GLY A 290 -13.74 1.50 9.52
N LEU A 291 -12.58 1.83 8.95
CA LEU A 291 -11.54 0.88 8.52
C LEU A 291 -10.21 1.12 9.24
N LEU A 292 -9.41 0.05 9.37
CA LEU A 292 -8.11 0.05 10.04
C LEU A 292 -7.08 0.89 9.30
N VAL A 293 -7.10 0.78 7.97
CA VAL A 293 -6.33 1.63 7.06
C VAL A 293 -7.35 2.47 6.29
N GLY A 294 -7.27 3.78 6.50
CA GLY A 294 -8.13 4.74 5.81
C GLY A 294 -7.46 5.29 4.57
N GLY A 295 -8.22 6.05 3.79
CA GLY A 295 -7.74 6.87 2.70
C GLY A 295 -8.64 8.09 2.57
N LEU A 296 -8.68 8.68 1.37
CA LEU A 296 -9.75 9.62 1.05
C LEU A 296 -10.83 8.88 0.28
N ARG A 297 -12.09 9.23 0.54
CA ARG A 297 -13.24 8.66 -0.17
C ARG A 297 -13.16 8.96 -1.67
N THR A 298 -12.79 10.20 -1.99
CA THR A 298 -12.61 10.71 -3.35
C THR A 298 -11.54 11.79 -3.35
N VAL A 299 -10.75 11.85 -4.43
CA VAL A 299 -9.85 12.96 -4.75
C VAL A 299 -10.31 13.56 -6.09
N PRO A 300 -11.18 14.57 -6.08
CA PRO A 300 -11.61 15.26 -7.29
C PRO A 300 -10.43 16.01 -7.92
N VAL A 301 -10.13 15.73 -9.18
CA VAL A 301 -9.04 16.38 -9.92
C VAL A 301 -9.50 16.90 -11.29
N GLY A 302 -8.75 17.88 -11.80
CA GLY A 302 -8.80 18.37 -13.18
C GLY A 302 -7.40 18.52 -13.76
N TRP A 303 -7.27 18.63 -15.08
CA TRP A 303 -6.00 18.86 -15.79
C TRP A 303 -6.24 19.46 -17.18
#